data_AF-I1BQT1-F1
#
_entry.id   AF-I1BQT1-F1
#
_cell.length_a   1.000
_cell.length_b   1.000
_cell.length_c   1.000
_cell.angle_alpha   90.00
_cell.angle_beta   90.00
_cell.angle_gamma   90.00
#
_symmetry.space_group_name_H-M   'P 1'
#
loop_
_entity.id
_entity.type
_entity.pdbx_description
1 polymer ?
#
loop_
_entity_poly.entity_id
_entity_poly.type
_entity_poly.pdbx_seq_one_letter_code
_entity_poly.pdbx_strand_id
1 'polypeptide(L)'
;MLRKLFAQQTILKRSYTTAPQSFQVFDRYAKRLQKDRAASNAEESRTVDYLKDEIAARVADRFLDIKRDLDTVVDLGSGCGHIAKHVTKDMMKKLIMCDMSVSVERLQVDEEALPFPENSIEAVVSSLSLNWVNDLPGSLIQIKNSLKPDGVFLGAMFGGDTLFELRTSLQLAEMERESGVSPRVSPMADSSDMSRLLTRAGFSLPTVDVDEIQVNYPSMFELIEDLKAMGEKLHGNSDGSIPATFQIIYLIGWKPSENTPLAKKRGSADASLKDVL
;
A
#
# COMPACT_ATOMS: atom_id res chain seq x y z
N MET A 1 -23.82 43.91 59.34
CA MET A 1 -22.57 43.34 58.79
C MET A 1 -22.92 41.97 58.20
N LEU A 2 -23.32 41.88 56.93
CA LEU A 2 -23.61 40.61 56.25
C LEU A 2 -23.23 40.76 54.77
N ARG A 3 -22.20 40.01 54.38
CA ARG A 3 -21.54 40.05 53.08
C ARG A 3 -22.45 39.49 51.98
N LYS A 4 -22.64 40.25 50.89
CA LYS A 4 -23.15 39.74 49.61
C LYS A 4 -22.04 38.93 48.94
N LEU A 5 -22.21 37.63 48.82
CA LEU A 5 -21.40 36.76 47.96
C LEU A 5 -22.02 36.75 46.56
N PHE A 6 -21.30 37.33 45.59
CA PHE A 6 -21.57 37.18 44.18
C PHE A 6 -21.14 35.76 43.76
N ALA A 7 -22.09 34.93 43.32
CA ALA A 7 -21.78 33.71 42.59
C ALA A 7 -21.70 34.06 41.10
N GLN A 8 -20.48 34.08 40.54
CA GLN A 8 -20.28 34.08 39.09
C GLN A 8 -20.73 32.72 38.54
N GLN A 9 -21.79 32.70 37.72
CA GLN A 9 -22.10 31.54 36.88
C GLN A 9 -21.06 31.45 35.77
N THR A 10 -20.05 30.60 35.96
CA THR A 10 -19.18 30.17 34.87
C THR A 10 -19.95 29.18 34.01
N ILE A 11 -20.48 29.63 32.88
CA ILE A 11 -21.03 28.73 31.85
C ILE A 11 -19.85 27.99 31.22
N LEU A 12 -19.62 26.75 31.64
CA LEU A 12 -18.74 25.81 30.95
C LEU A 12 -19.41 25.45 29.60
N LYS A 13 -19.01 26.14 28.52
CA LYS A 13 -19.27 25.66 27.16
C LYS A 13 -18.47 24.37 26.95
N ARG A 14 -19.13 23.23 27.14
CA ARG A 14 -18.62 21.93 26.69
C ARG A 14 -18.80 21.88 25.17
N SER A 15 -17.76 22.23 24.42
CA SER A 15 -17.67 21.87 23.01
C SER A 15 -17.32 20.39 22.92
N TYR A 16 -18.28 19.56 22.53
CA TYR A 16 -18.00 18.21 22.08
C TYR A 16 -17.63 18.28 20.60
N THR A 17 -16.36 18.49 20.29
CA THR A 17 -15.85 18.14 18.97
C THR A 17 -15.55 16.65 19.03
N THR A 18 -16.51 15.80 18.71
CA THR A 18 -16.20 14.42 18.35
C THR A 18 -15.49 14.50 17.01
N ALA A 19 -14.16 14.45 17.00
CA ALA A 19 -13.45 14.05 15.79
C ALA A 19 -14.10 12.75 15.30
N PRO A 20 -14.45 12.62 14.02
CA PRO A 20 -14.98 11.35 13.52
C PRO A 20 -13.93 10.29 13.86
N GLN A 21 -14.33 9.32 14.70
CA GLN A 21 -13.50 8.16 14.98
C GLN A 21 -13.31 7.46 13.64
N SER A 22 -12.10 7.55 13.08
CA SER A 22 -11.76 6.79 11.88
C SER A 22 -11.96 5.32 12.21
N PHE A 23 -12.71 4.63 11.36
CA PHE A 23 -12.92 3.20 11.51
C PHE A 23 -11.56 2.52 11.35
N GLN A 24 -11.02 1.95 12.43
CA GLN A 24 -9.75 1.24 12.41
C GLN A 24 -10.02 -0.19 11.95
N VAL A 25 -9.83 -0.42 10.66
CA VAL A 25 -9.99 -1.75 10.03
C VAL A 25 -8.77 -2.61 10.33
N PHE A 26 -7.58 -2.01 10.38
CA PHE A 26 -6.31 -2.70 10.54
C PHE A 26 -5.66 -2.37 11.89
N ASP A 27 -5.45 -3.40 12.70
CA ASP A 27 -4.64 -3.29 13.93
C ASP A 27 -3.15 -3.20 13.57
N ARG A 28 -2.62 -1.98 13.63
CA ARG A 28 -1.23 -1.66 13.29
C ARG A 28 -0.23 -2.30 14.23
N TYR A 29 -0.58 -2.45 15.51
CA TYR A 29 0.28 -3.13 16.49
C TYR A 29 0.36 -4.63 16.17
N ALA A 30 -0.77 -5.26 15.89
CA ALA A 30 -0.80 -6.66 15.46
C ALA A 30 -0.01 -6.87 14.15
N LYS A 31 -0.13 -5.96 13.18
CA LYS A 31 0.63 -6.05 11.91
C LYS A 31 2.13 -5.89 12.14
N ARG A 32 2.55 -4.99 13.03
CA ARG A 32 3.96 -4.88 13.44
C ARG A 32 4.46 -6.19 14.06
N LEU A 33 3.71 -6.79 14.99
CA LEU A 33 4.08 -8.07 15.59
C LEU A 33 4.19 -9.20 14.54
N GLN A 34 3.31 -9.21 13.53
CA GLN A 34 3.38 -10.16 12.43
C GLN A 34 4.65 -9.96 11.59
N LYS A 35 5.01 -8.72 11.27
CA LYS A 35 6.27 -8.38 10.60
C LYS A 35 7.49 -8.76 11.43
N ASP A 36 7.50 -8.43 12.72
CA ASP A 36 8.59 -8.77 13.65
C ASP A 36 8.76 -10.29 13.78
N ARG A 37 7.66 -11.06 13.76
CA ARG A 37 7.68 -12.53 13.74
C ARG A 37 8.24 -13.07 12.42
N ALA A 38 7.80 -12.56 11.28
CA ALA A 38 8.35 -12.98 9.98
C ALA A 38 9.85 -12.69 9.90
N ALA A 39 10.28 -11.55 10.42
CA ALA A 39 11.69 -11.14 10.45
C ALA A 39 12.57 -11.95 11.42
N SER A 40 11.99 -12.61 12.43
CA SER A 40 12.77 -13.38 13.42
C SER A 40 13.26 -14.73 12.90
N ASN A 41 12.60 -15.30 11.88
CA ASN A 41 13.03 -16.52 11.20
C ASN A 41 13.45 -16.24 9.75
N ALA A 42 14.69 -15.80 9.56
CA ALA A 42 15.18 -15.38 8.25
C ALA A 42 15.27 -16.52 7.22
N GLU A 43 15.44 -17.78 7.64
CA GLU A 43 15.47 -18.92 6.71
C GLU A 43 14.08 -19.22 6.16
N GLU A 44 13.08 -19.31 7.04
CA GLU A 44 11.68 -19.52 6.66
C GLU A 44 11.09 -18.33 5.89
N SER A 45 11.43 -17.10 6.29
CA SER A 45 11.00 -15.91 5.55
C SER A 45 11.48 -15.95 4.10
N ARG A 46 12.72 -16.41 3.85
CA ARG A 46 13.27 -16.47 2.48
C ARG A 46 12.61 -17.52 1.60
N THR A 47 12.06 -18.60 2.18
CA THR A 47 11.36 -19.62 1.38
C THR A 47 10.02 -19.14 0.87
N VAL A 48 9.42 -18.14 1.54
CA VAL A 48 8.11 -17.58 1.22
C VAL A 48 8.17 -16.19 0.57
N ASP A 49 9.38 -15.70 0.28
CA ASP A 49 9.57 -14.36 -0.28
C ASP A 49 9.31 -14.31 -1.80
N TYR A 50 9.07 -15.44 -2.47
CA TYR A 50 8.93 -15.53 -3.94
C TYR A 50 7.91 -14.54 -4.51
N LEU A 51 6.76 -14.37 -3.84
CA LEU A 51 5.71 -13.45 -4.30
C LEU A 51 6.17 -12.00 -4.18
N LYS A 52 6.81 -11.65 -3.07
CA LYS A 52 7.31 -10.28 -2.83
C LYS A 52 8.50 -9.96 -3.73
N ASP A 53 9.36 -10.92 -4.01
CA ASP A 53 10.49 -10.79 -4.94
C ASP A 53 9.99 -10.64 -6.39
N GLU A 54 8.99 -11.43 -6.83
CA GLU A 54 8.37 -11.28 -8.15
C GLU A 54 7.72 -9.89 -8.33
N ILE A 55 6.97 -9.42 -7.33
CA ILE A 55 6.36 -8.09 -7.36
C ILE A 55 7.44 -7.01 -7.34
N ALA A 56 8.50 -7.17 -6.55
CA ALA A 56 9.60 -6.22 -6.51
C ALA A 56 10.35 -6.12 -7.85
N ALA A 57 10.53 -7.23 -8.57
CA ALA A 57 11.08 -7.23 -9.92
C ALA A 57 10.20 -6.40 -10.87
N ARG A 58 8.87 -6.60 -10.85
CA ARG A 58 7.92 -5.85 -11.68
C ARG A 58 7.82 -4.36 -11.32
N VAL A 59 8.03 -4.02 -10.05
CA VAL A 59 8.16 -2.63 -9.59
C VAL A 59 9.47 -2.02 -10.11
N ALA A 60 10.57 -2.76 -10.06
CA ALA A 60 11.87 -2.32 -10.58
C ALA A 60 11.86 -2.14 -12.10
N ASP A 61 11.12 -2.97 -12.85
CA ASP A 61 10.93 -2.78 -14.29
C ASP A 61 10.21 -1.47 -14.60
N ARG A 62 9.16 -1.12 -13.84
CA ARG A 62 8.46 0.17 -13.98
C ARG A 62 9.33 1.36 -13.56
N PHE A 63 10.34 1.13 -12.72
CA PHE A 63 11.35 2.14 -12.42
C PHE A 63 12.17 2.52 -13.65
N LEU A 64 12.46 1.57 -14.55
CA LEU A 64 13.24 1.82 -15.77
C LEU A 64 12.48 2.70 -16.78
N ASP A 65 11.16 2.74 -16.69
CA ASP A 65 10.34 3.61 -17.54
C ASP A 65 10.41 5.08 -17.13
N ILE A 66 10.92 5.37 -15.92
CA ILE A 66 11.13 6.73 -15.42
C ILE A 66 12.40 7.30 -16.06
N LYS A 67 12.23 8.10 -17.11
CA LYS A 67 13.33 8.75 -17.86
C LYS A 67 13.89 9.99 -17.15
N ARG A 68 14.20 9.88 -15.86
CA ARG A 68 14.77 10.96 -15.04
C ARG A 68 15.83 10.42 -14.09
N ASP A 69 16.83 11.24 -13.80
CA ASP A 69 17.83 10.92 -12.78
C ASP A 69 17.21 11.09 -11.38
N LEU A 70 17.24 10.02 -10.59
CA LEU A 70 16.71 10.01 -9.22
C LEU A 70 17.85 10.02 -8.21
N ASP A 71 17.94 11.08 -7.41
CA ASP A 71 18.97 11.19 -6.39
C ASP A 71 18.59 10.38 -5.15
N THR A 72 17.43 10.67 -4.55
CA THR A 72 16.94 10.02 -3.34
C THR A 72 15.57 9.40 -3.57
N VAL A 73 15.51 8.08 -3.41
CA VAL A 73 14.29 7.28 -3.46
C VAL A 73 13.99 6.74 -2.08
N VAL A 74 12.72 6.75 -1.68
CA VAL A 74 12.24 6.14 -0.44
C VAL A 74 11.49 4.85 -0.76
N ASP A 75 11.84 3.75 -0.10
CA ASP A 75 11.10 2.48 -0.14
C ASP A 75 10.32 2.31 1.18
N LEU A 76 9.01 2.56 1.13
CA LEU A 76 8.09 2.47 2.24
C LEU A 76 7.60 1.03 2.44
N GLY A 77 7.83 0.50 3.64
CA GLY A 77 7.50 -0.88 4.00
C GLY A 77 8.43 -1.90 3.35
N SER A 78 9.71 -1.52 3.24
CA SER A 78 10.78 -2.25 2.53
C SER A 78 11.00 -3.71 2.96
N GLY A 79 10.54 -4.12 4.14
CA GLY A 79 10.68 -5.50 4.64
C GLY A 79 12.14 -5.97 4.64
N CYS A 80 12.44 -7.12 4.02
CA CYS A 80 13.80 -7.63 3.89
C CYS A 80 14.62 -6.92 2.79
N GLY A 81 14.02 -5.97 2.07
CA GLY A 81 14.64 -5.22 0.99
C GLY A 81 14.44 -5.82 -0.39
N HIS A 82 13.22 -6.26 -0.71
CA HIS A 82 12.90 -6.86 -2.00
C HIS A 82 13.25 -5.92 -3.17
N ILE A 83 12.84 -4.64 -3.11
CA ILE A 83 13.17 -3.64 -4.13
C ILE A 83 14.68 -3.46 -4.26
N ALA A 84 15.41 -3.41 -3.13
CA ALA A 84 16.86 -3.25 -3.12
C ALA A 84 17.62 -4.37 -3.87
N LYS A 85 17.03 -5.57 -4.02
CA LYS A 85 17.62 -6.68 -4.80
C LYS A 85 17.54 -6.45 -6.31
N HIS A 86 16.55 -5.70 -6.78
CA HIS A 86 16.23 -5.53 -8.19
C HIS A 86 16.63 -4.18 -8.77
N VAL A 87 16.93 -3.20 -7.92
CA VAL A 87 17.39 -1.88 -8.37
C VAL A 87 18.91 -1.79 -8.48
N THR A 88 19.39 -0.98 -9.42
CA THR A 88 20.82 -0.75 -9.66
C THR A 88 21.20 0.69 -9.34
N LYS A 89 22.52 0.95 -9.21
CA LYS A 89 23.05 2.30 -8.94
C LYS A 89 22.78 3.29 -10.07
N ASP A 90 22.50 2.81 -11.28
CA ASP A 90 22.18 3.65 -12.43
C ASP A 90 20.72 4.14 -12.37
N MET A 91 19.85 3.45 -11.62
CA MET A 91 18.45 3.87 -11.41
C MET A 91 18.33 4.97 -10.36
N MET A 92 19.20 4.98 -9.34
CA MET A 92 19.19 5.98 -8.28
C MET A 92 20.52 6.11 -7.53
N LYS A 93 20.81 7.29 -6.95
CA LYS A 93 22.02 7.49 -6.13
C LYS A 93 21.88 6.98 -4.70
N LYS A 94 20.69 7.10 -4.10
CA LYS A 94 20.42 6.74 -2.71
C LYS A 94 19.02 6.14 -2.56
N LEU A 95 18.94 4.97 -1.92
CA LEU A 95 17.70 4.35 -1.48
C LEU A 95 17.58 4.47 0.05
N ILE A 96 16.47 5.05 0.54
CA ILE A 96 16.12 5.12 1.96
C ILE A 96 15.06 4.06 2.23
N MET A 97 15.46 2.99 2.91
CA MET A 97 14.58 1.90 3.27
C MET A 97 13.84 2.22 4.58
N CYS A 98 12.52 2.22 4.54
CA CYS A 98 11.66 2.45 5.68
C CYS A 98 10.87 1.19 6.00
N ASP A 99 10.74 0.83 7.27
CA ASP A 99 9.86 -0.26 7.69
C ASP A 99 9.40 -0.04 9.13
N MET A 100 8.24 -0.59 9.51
CA MET A 100 7.77 -0.53 10.90
C MET A 100 8.55 -1.47 11.85
N SER A 101 9.27 -2.46 11.30
CA SER A 101 10.14 -3.41 12.02
C SER A 101 11.62 -2.97 12.00
N VAL A 102 12.37 -3.23 13.08
CA VAL A 102 13.66 -2.56 13.39
C VAL A 102 14.90 -3.46 13.18
N SER A 103 14.81 -4.53 12.40
CA SER A 103 15.85 -5.58 12.40
C SER A 103 17.16 -5.22 11.68
N VAL A 104 17.23 -4.14 10.89
CA VAL A 104 18.42 -3.73 10.11
C VAL A 104 18.44 -2.19 9.94
N GLU A 105 19.55 -1.60 9.47
CA GLU A 105 19.76 -0.17 9.17
C GLU A 105 18.66 0.38 8.23
N ARG A 106 17.54 0.82 8.83
CA ARG A 106 16.33 1.33 8.19
C ARG A 106 15.76 2.46 9.03
N LEU A 107 14.98 3.33 8.39
CA LEU A 107 14.21 4.32 9.12
C LEU A 107 12.91 3.68 9.61
N GLN A 108 12.67 3.68 10.92
CA GLN A 108 11.37 3.26 11.44
C GLN A 108 10.33 4.33 11.15
N VAL A 109 9.34 4.00 10.33
CA VAL A 109 8.31 4.93 9.86
C VAL A 109 6.93 4.32 10.00
N ASP A 110 5.97 5.11 10.47
CA ASP A 110 4.55 4.80 10.31
C ASP A 110 4.09 5.36 8.96
N GLU A 111 3.58 4.51 8.08
CA GLU A 111 3.12 4.91 6.75
C GLU A 111 1.95 5.92 6.79
N GLU A 112 1.24 6.03 7.92
CA GLU A 112 0.19 7.04 8.15
C GLU A 112 0.73 8.37 8.71
N ALA A 113 2.01 8.45 9.07
CA ALA A 113 2.65 9.63 9.64
C ALA A 113 4.11 9.76 9.15
N LEU A 114 4.26 10.21 7.90
CA LEU A 114 5.56 10.25 7.23
C LEU A 114 6.46 11.36 7.79
N PRO A 115 7.74 11.07 8.13
CA PRO A 115 8.66 12.04 8.74
C PRO A 115 9.39 12.92 7.71
N PHE A 116 8.93 12.96 6.46
CA PHE A 116 9.63 13.65 5.37
C PHE A 116 9.13 15.08 5.19
N PRO A 117 10.04 16.08 5.09
CA PRO A 117 9.65 17.44 4.76
C PRO A 117 8.99 17.53 3.39
N GLU A 118 8.17 18.57 3.18
CA GLU A 118 7.60 18.84 1.86
C GLU A 118 8.70 19.07 0.81
N ASN A 119 8.48 18.60 -0.42
CA ASN A 119 9.39 18.79 -1.55
C ASN A 119 10.84 18.32 -1.29
N SER A 120 11.01 17.21 -0.58
CA SER A 120 12.32 16.69 -0.20
C SER A 120 12.75 15.43 -0.95
N ILE A 121 11.80 14.65 -1.50
CA ILE A 121 12.05 13.33 -2.09
C ILE A 121 11.78 13.33 -3.61
N GLU A 122 12.63 12.69 -4.43
CA GLU A 122 12.36 12.57 -5.87
C GLU A 122 11.37 11.44 -6.19
N ALA A 123 11.49 10.31 -5.50
CA ALA A 123 10.57 9.19 -5.69
C ALA A 123 10.22 8.46 -4.39
N VAL A 124 8.97 8.03 -4.28
CA VAL A 124 8.48 7.17 -3.20
C VAL A 124 7.96 5.88 -3.80
N VAL A 125 8.42 4.77 -3.27
CA VAL A 125 8.04 3.41 -3.64
C VAL A 125 7.34 2.78 -2.47
N SER A 126 6.26 2.06 -2.69
CA SER A 126 5.67 1.19 -1.68
C SER A 126 5.30 -0.13 -2.31
N SER A 127 5.98 -1.21 -1.93
CA SER A 127 5.65 -2.56 -2.38
C SER A 127 4.87 -3.31 -1.31
N LEU A 128 3.57 -3.53 -1.55
CA LEU A 128 2.62 -4.26 -0.70
C LEU A 128 2.43 -3.74 0.75
N SER A 129 2.95 -2.57 1.12
CA SER A 129 2.79 -2.03 2.48
C SER A 129 1.48 -1.27 2.70
N LEU A 130 1.07 -0.44 1.73
CA LEU A 130 -0.11 0.43 1.84
C LEU A 130 -1.45 -0.32 1.93
N ASN A 131 -1.48 -1.65 1.78
CA ASN A 131 -2.69 -2.46 2.00
C ASN A 131 -3.15 -2.46 3.46
N TRP A 132 -2.27 -2.05 4.38
CA TRP A 132 -2.45 -2.18 5.83
C TRP A 132 -2.60 -0.84 6.56
N VAL A 133 -2.81 0.25 5.82
CA VAL A 133 -3.10 1.57 6.41
C VAL A 133 -4.60 1.80 6.49
N ASN A 134 -5.05 2.43 7.57
CA ASN A 134 -6.42 2.82 7.83
C ASN A 134 -6.80 4.11 7.09
N ASP A 135 -5.83 5.02 6.86
CA ASP A 135 -6.02 6.25 6.10
C ASP A 135 -5.15 6.25 4.83
N LEU A 136 -5.53 5.42 3.86
CA LEU A 136 -4.86 5.37 2.55
C LEU A 136 -4.89 6.74 1.83
N PRO A 137 -6.02 7.47 1.76
CA PRO A 137 -6.04 8.81 1.17
C PRO A 137 -5.08 9.79 1.86
N GLY A 138 -5.05 9.82 3.19
CA GLY A 138 -4.14 10.67 3.96
C GLY A 138 -2.68 10.30 3.74
N SER A 139 -2.37 9.00 3.69
CA SER A 139 -1.03 8.49 3.38
C SER A 139 -0.58 8.95 1.99
N LEU A 140 -1.45 8.81 0.98
CA LEU A 140 -1.17 9.27 -0.40
C LEU A 140 -0.94 10.79 -0.48
N ILE A 141 -1.71 11.59 0.28
CA ILE A 141 -1.50 13.04 0.35
C ILE A 141 -0.15 13.38 0.97
N GLN A 142 0.24 12.70 2.04
CA GLN A 142 1.54 12.89 2.69
C GLN A 142 2.69 12.50 1.75
N ILE A 143 2.57 11.37 1.05
CA ILE A 143 3.53 10.95 0.02
C ILE A 143 3.68 12.06 -1.01
N LYS A 144 2.58 12.51 -1.62
CA LYS A 144 2.61 13.58 -2.63
C LYS A 144 3.21 14.89 -2.09
N ASN A 145 2.94 15.25 -0.84
CA ASN A 145 3.49 16.47 -0.25
C ASN A 145 5.01 16.35 -0.05
N SER A 146 5.51 15.18 0.37
CA SER A 146 6.95 14.91 0.53
C SER A 146 7.73 14.93 -0.80
N LEU A 147 7.09 14.56 -1.91
CA LEU A 147 7.71 14.56 -3.23
C LEU A 147 8.08 15.98 -3.68
N LYS A 148 9.21 16.15 -4.37
CA LYS A 148 9.57 17.35 -5.13
C LYS A 148 8.59 17.56 -6.30
N PRO A 149 8.46 18.76 -6.87
CA PRO A 149 7.75 18.94 -8.14
C PRO A 149 8.28 17.98 -9.21
N ASP A 150 7.38 17.36 -9.98
CA ASP A 150 7.64 16.24 -10.89
C ASP A 150 8.18 14.95 -10.22
N GLY A 151 8.18 14.87 -8.89
CA GLY A 151 8.51 13.64 -8.18
C GLY A 151 7.46 12.56 -8.41
N VAL A 152 7.85 11.30 -8.30
CA VAL A 152 7.01 10.16 -8.69
C VAL A 152 6.70 9.26 -7.51
N PHE A 153 5.46 8.82 -7.43
CA PHE A 153 5.02 7.74 -6.56
C PHE A 153 4.81 6.47 -7.39
N LEU A 154 5.38 5.36 -6.93
CA LEU A 154 5.17 4.02 -7.46
C LEU A 154 4.67 3.10 -6.33
N GLY A 155 3.42 2.67 -6.42
CA GLY A 155 2.81 1.74 -5.45
C GLY A 155 2.52 0.39 -6.08
N ALA A 156 2.68 -0.69 -5.30
CA ALA A 156 2.11 -1.99 -5.59
C ALA A 156 1.23 -2.44 -4.42
N MET A 157 0.01 -2.88 -4.70
CA MET A 157 -1.01 -3.23 -3.72
C MET A 157 -1.75 -4.50 -4.12
N PHE A 158 -2.33 -5.21 -3.15
CA PHE A 158 -3.21 -6.34 -3.45
C PHE A 158 -4.57 -5.81 -3.91
N GLY A 159 -5.07 -6.35 -5.01
CA GLY A 159 -6.36 -6.05 -5.59
C GLY A 159 -7.48 -6.95 -5.10
N GLY A 160 -8.71 -6.54 -5.38
CA GLY A 160 -9.97 -7.20 -4.99
C GLY A 160 -10.02 -8.70 -5.25
N ASP A 161 -9.41 -9.15 -6.34
CA ASP A 161 -9.44 -10.56 -6.75
C ASP A 161 -8.35 -11.42 -6.07
N THR A 162 -7.51 -10.82 -5.24
CA THR A 162 -6.53 -11.54 -4.42
C THR A 162 -7.22 -12.53 -3.49
N LEU A 163 -6.76 -13.78 -3.52
CA LEU A 163 -7.25 -14.92 -2.74
C LEU A 163 -8.76 -15.16 -2.91
N PHE A 164 -9.32 -14.85 -4.09
CA PHE A 164 -10.75 -15.06 -4.36
C PHE A 164 -11.16 -16.51 -4.12
N GLU A 165 -10.36 -17.48 -4.58
CA GLU A 165 -10.64 -18.91 -4.43
C GLU A 165 -10.75 -19.29 -2.95
N LEU A 166 -9.74 -18.92 -2.16
CA LEU A 166 -9.72 -19.15 -0.72
C LEU A 166 -10.90 -18.46 -0.01
N ARG A 167 -11.15 -17.20 -0.34
CA ARG A 167 -12.22 -16.39 0.25
C ARG A 167 -13.59 -17.03 0.00
N THR A 168 -13.87 -17.40 -1.25
CA THR A 168 -15.14 -18.02 -1.63
C THR A 168 -15.29 -19.41 -1.02
N SER A 169 -14.24 -20.24 -1.01
CA SER A 169 -14.28 -21.56 -0.37
C SER A 169 -14.59 -21.47 1.12
N LEU A 170 -13.96 -20.54 1.84
CA LEU A 170 -14.23 -20.32 3.26
C LEU A 170 -15.65 -19.81 3.50
N GLN A 171 -16.12 -18.86 2.69
CA GLN A 171 -17.49 -18.34 2.79
C GLN A 171 -18.53 -19.44 2.58
N LEU A 172 -18.36 -20.29 1.56
CA LEU A 172 -19.27 -21.39 1.29
C LEU A 172 -19.27 -22.43 2.43
N ALA A 173 -18.09 -22.79 2.92
CA ALA A 173 -17.96 -23.74 4.04
C ALA A 173 -18.59 -23.22 5.33
N GLU A 174 -18.44 -21.92 5.62
CA GLU A 174 -19.09 -21.29 6.77
C GLU A 174 -20.60 -21.20 6.60
N MET A 175 -21.09 -20.87 5.40
CA MET A 175 -22.54 -20.86 5.15
C MET A 175 -23.19 -22.23 5.28
N GLU A 176 -22.47 -23.31 4.95
CA GLU A 176 -22.96 -24.68 5.08
C GLU A 176 -22.92 -25.17 6.54
N ARG A 177 -21.83 -24.87 7.24
CA ARG A 177 -21.54 -25.44 8.58
C ARG A 177 -21.98 -24.55 9.73
N GLU A 178 -22.07 -23.26 9.49
CA GLU A 178 -22.41 -22.21 10.45
C GLU A 178 -23.59 -21.38 9.88
N SER A 179 -24.28 -20.64 10.74
CA SER A 179 -25.39 -19.77 10.31
C SER A 179 -24.91 -18.35 9.98
N GLY A 180 -23.68 -18.19 9.52
CA GLY A 180 -23.06 -16.89 9.30
C GLY A 180 -21.79 -16.96 8.45
N VAL A 181 -21.28 -15.78 8.11
CA VAL A 181 -20.03 -15.61 7.37
C VAL A 181 -19.13 -14.66 8.14
N SER A 182 -17.89 -15.07 8.36
CA SER A 182 -16.85 -14.27 8.97
C SER A 182 -15.87 -13.76 7.91
N PRO A 183 -15.38 -12.50 8.00
CA PRO A 183 -14.38 -11.97 7.08
C PRO A 183 -13.01 -12.62 7.37
N ARG A 184 -12.75 -13.78 6.77
CA ARG A 184 -11.51 -14.55 6.95
C ARG A 184 -10.31 -13.95 6.21
N VAL A 185 -10.56 -13.17 5.15
CA VAL A 185 -9.58 -12.47 4.34
C VAL A 185 -9.78 -10.96 4.52
N SER A 186 -8.69 -10.20 4.63
CA SER A 186 -8.74 -8.74 4.74
C SER A 186 -9.47 -8.10 3.54
N PRO A 187 -10.19 -6.97 3.73
CA PRO A 187 -10.70 -6.19 2.62
C PRO A 187 -9.55 -5.76 1.70
N MET A 188 -9.72 -5.97 0.40
CA MET A 188 -8.74 -5.60 -0.63
C MET A 188 -9.20 -4.35 -1.39
N ALA A 189 -8.25 -3.64 -1.98
CA ALA A 189 -8.52 -2.46 -2.76
C ALA A 189 -9.13 -2.83 -4.13
N ASP A 190 -10.18 -2.12 -4.56
CA ASP A 190 -10.70 -2.25 -5.92
C ASP A 190 -9.85 -1.40 -6.88
N SER A 191 -9.36 -2.02 -7.97
CA SER A 191 -8.53 -1.35 -8.96
C SER A 191 -9.22 -0.16 -9.61
N SER A 192 -10.55 -0.22 -9.77
CA SER A 192 -11.35 0.84 -10.38
C SER A 192 -11.42 2.12 -9.53
N ASP A 193 -11.23 2.01 -8.21
CA ASP A 193 -11.25 3.15 -7.30
C ASP A 193 -9.87 3.79 -7.12
N MET A 194 -8.77 3.09 -7.43
CA MET A 194 -7.42 3.59 -7.20
C MET A 194 -7.09 4.84 -8.03
N SER A 195 -7.54 4.89 -9.29
CA SER A 195 -7.39 6.08 -10.15
C SER A 195 -8.02 7.33 -9.53
N ARG A 196 -9.18 7.15 -8.88
CA ARG A 196 -9.91 8.24 -8.21
C ARG A 196 -9.18 8.68 -6.94
N LEU A 197 -8.63 7.73 -6.18
CA LEU A 197 -7.84 8.04 -4.98
C LEU A 197 -6.59 8.86 -5.32
N LEU A 198 -5.82 8.45 -6.34
CA LEU A 198 -4.65 9.21 -6.79
C LEU A 198 -5.02 10.63 -7.24
N THR A 199 -6.08 10.76 -8.04
CA THR A 199 -6.59 12.05 -8.49
C THR A 199 -7.02 12.93 -7.30
N ARG A 200 -7.72 12.36 -6.32
CA ARG A 200 -8.18 13.07 -5.12
C ARG A 200 -7.02 13.48 -4.20
N ALA A 201 -5.97 12.67 -4.12
CA ALA A 201 -4.75 13.01 -3.39
C ALA A 201 -3.96 14.15 -4.08
N GLY A 202 -4.24 14.41 -5.37
CA GLY A 202 -3.68 15.49 -6.15
C GLY A 202 -2.46 15.09 -6.99
N PHE A 203 -2.31 13.80 -7.31
CA PHE A 203 -1.34 13.35 -8.30
C PHE A 203 -1.79 13.71 -9.72
N SER A 204 -0.84 14.07 -10.57
CA SER A 204 -1.01 14.18 -12.02
C SER A 204 -0.66 12.87 -12.71
N LEU A 205 -1.23 12.67 -13.91
CA LEU A 205 -1.00 11.51 -14.76
C LEU A 205 -1.13 10.16 -14.00
N PRO A 206 -2.25 9.92 -13.28
CA PRO A 206 -2.42 8.65 -12.58
C PRO A 206 -2.51 7.52 -13.59
N THR A 207 -1.64 6.52 -13.42
CA THR A 207 -1.69 5.25 -14.16
C THR A 207 -1.95 4.14 -13.17
N VAL A 208 -2.87 3.25 -13.54
CA VAL A 208 -3.22 2.08 -12.76
C VAL A 208 -3.15 0.89 -13.69
N ASP A 209 -2.21 -0.01 -13.40
CA ASP A 209 -2.09 -1.29 -14.08
C ASP A 209 -2.48 -2.42 -13.13
N VAL A 210 -2.97 -3.52 -13.68
CA VAL A 210 -3.35 -4.69 -12.90
C VAL A 210 -2.71 -5.92 -13.53
N ASP A 211 -1.97 -6.67 -12.72
CA ASP A 211 -1.45 -7.98 -13.10
C ASP A 211 -2.06 -9.05 -12.18
N GLU A 212 -2.01 -10.30 -12.65
CA GLU A 212 -2.32 -11.47 -11.84
C GLU A 212 -1.10 -12.38 -11.74
N ILE A 213 -0.86 -12.89 -10.53
CA ILE A 213 0.14 -13.92 -10.25
C ILE A 213 -0.62 -15.11 -9.69
N GLN A 214 -0.57 -16.22 -10.41
CA GLN A 214 -1.15 -17.48 -9.95
C GLN A 214 -0.06 -18.36 -9.35
N VAL A 215 -0.29 -18.84 -8.13
CA VAL A 215 0.58 -19.77 -7.44
C VAL A 215 -0.23 -21.01 -7.07
N ASN A 216 0.27 -22.18 -7.46
CA ASN A 216 -0.38 -23.46 -7.16
C ASN A 216 0.19 -24.02 -5.87
N TYR A 217 -0.67 -24.20 -4.86
CA TYR A 217 -0.27 -24.80 -3.59
C TYR A 217 -0.73 -26.26 -3.52
N PRO A 218 0.10 -27.15 -2.91
CA PRO A 218 -0.27 -28.55 -2.70
C PRO A 218 -1.57 -28.70 -1.90
N SER A 219 -1.83 -27.81 -0.96
CA SER A 219 -3.09 -27.69 -0.22
C SER A 219 -3.31 -26.26 0.29
N MET A 220 -4.52 -26.00 0.76
CA MET A 220 -4.86 -24.77 1.48
C MET A 220 -3.97 -24.53 2.71
N PHE A 221 -3.38 -25.58 3.29
CA PHE A 221 -2.54 -25.44 4.47
C PHE A 221 -1.21 -24.77 4.16
N GLU A 222 -0.50 -25.21 3.11
CA GLU A 222 0.75 -24.59 2.69
C GLU A 222 0.51 -23.13 2.30
N LEU A 223 -0.63 -22.84 1.65
CA LEU A 223 -1.04 -21.45 1.37
C LEU A 223 -1.16 -20.62 2.66
N ILE A 224 -1.82 -21.15 3.70
CA ILE A 224 -2.01 -20.42 4.95
C ILE A 224 -0.69 -20.28 5.71
N GLU A 225 0.16 -21.30 5.69
CA GLU A 225 1.49 -21.27 6.30
C GLU A 225 2.35 -20.20 5.63
N ASP A 226 2.42 -20.20 4.29
CA ASP A 226 3.17 -19.21 3.54
C ASP A 226 2.62 -17.80 3.78
N LEU A 227 1.31 -17.61 3.79
CA LEU A 227 0.71 -16.30 4.08
C LEU A 227 1.01 -15.84 5.53
N LYS A 228 0.98 -16.74 6.51
CA LYS A 228 1.39 -16.41 7.89
C LYS A 228 2.86 -16.04 7.98
N ALA A 229 3.72 -16.77 7.26
CA ALA A 229 5.16 -16.53 7.21
C ALA A 229 5.47 -15.20 6.49
N MET A 230 4.70 -14.84 5.47
CA MET A 230 4.78 -13.53 4.80
C MET A 230 4.28 -12.36 5.67
N GLY A 231 3.68 -12.65 6.84
CA GLY A 231 3.12 -11.66 7.76
C GLY A 231 1.68 -11.26 7.44
N GLU A 232 0.98 -12.01 6.59
CA GLU A 232 -0.42 -11.83 6.26
C GLU A 232 -1.32 -12.61 7.25
N LYS A 233 -2.54 -12.13 7.51
CA LYS A 233 -3.45 -12.74 8.49
C LYS A 233 -4.46 -13.65 7.80
N LEU A 234 -4.50 -14.93 8.18
CA LEU A 234 -5.55 -15.89 7.81
C LEU A 234 -5.79 -16.98 8.86
N HIS A 235 -7.00 -17.57 8.84
CA HIS A 235 -7.39 -18.79 9.53
C HIS A 235 -7.90 -19.82 8.51
N GLY A 236 -7.63 -21.12 8.68
CA GLY A 236 -8.23 -22.13 7.79
C GLY A 236 -8.27 -23.56 8.33
N ASN A 237 -8.85 -24.45 7.51
CA ASN A 237 -9.25 -25.84 7.78
C ASN A 237 -8.70 -26.80 6.70
N SER A 238 -8.95 -28.09 6.88
CA SER A 238 -8.14 -29.20 6.39
C SER A 238 -8.74 -30.07 5.29
N ASP A 239 -8.34 -29.95 4.01
CA ASP A 239 -8.80 -30.91 2.99
C ASP A 239 -8.01 -31.04 1.65
N GLY A 240 -7.58 -29.98 0.93
CA GLY A 240 -7.04 -30.22 -0.42
C GLY A 240 -6.43 -29.02 -1.18
N SER A 241 -5.72 -29.31 -2.28
CA SER A 241 -5.00 -28.37 -3.18
C SER A 241 -5.88 -27.24 -3.70
N ILE A 242 -5.37 -26.00 -3.64
CA ILE A 242 -6.06 -24.84 -4.20
C ILE A 242 -5.09 -23.93 -4.97
N PRO A 243 -5.48 -23.41 -6.15
CA PRO A 243 -4.80 -22.27 -6.73
C PRO A 243 -5.05 -21.04 -5.85
N ALA A 244 -4.03 -20.19 -5.73
CA ALA A 244 -4.18 -18.87 -5.13
C ALA A 244 -3.85 -17.82 -6.17
N THR A 245 -4.84 -17.00 -6.52
CA THR A 245 -4.65 -15.84 -7.39
C THR A 245 -4.27 -14.63 -6.55
N PHE A 246 -3.19 -13.95 -6.92
CA PHE A 246 -2.78 -12.67 -6.35
C PHE A 246 -2.93 -11.60 -7.43
N GLN A 247 -3.95 -10.74 -7.29
CA GLN A 247 -4.12 -9.59 -8.17
C GLN A 247 -3.28 -8.45 -7.62
N ILE A 248 -2.38 -7.90 -8.42
CA ILE A 248 -1.49 -6.82 -8.03
C ILE A 248 -1.87 -5.56 -8.80
N ILE A 249 -2.23 -4.53 -8.06
CA ILE A 249 -2.50 -3.20 -8.60
C ILE A 249 -1.22 -2.37 -8.51
N TYR A 250 -0.73 -1.90 -9.64
CA TYR A 250 0.37 -0.96 -9.74
C TYR A 250 -0.16 0.45 -9.91
N LEU A 251 0.39 1.39 -9.15
CA LEU A 251 -0.03 2.78 -9.08
C LEU A 251 1.15 3.66 -9.45
N ILE A 252 0.99 4.49 -10.47
CA ILE A 252 1.96 5.55 -10.80
C ILE A 252 1.25 6.88 -10.67
N GLY A 253 1.85 7.81 -9.93
CA GLY A 253 1.33 9.16 -9.79
C GLY A 253 2.45 10.18 -9.68
N TRP A 254 2.32 11.30 -10.38
CA TRP A 254 3.33 12.35 -10.39
C TRP A 254 2.90 13.53 -9.53
N LYS A 255 3.83 14.15 -8.82
CA LYS A 255 3.55 15.44 -8.19
C LYS A 255 3.49 16.51 -9.29
N PRO A 256 2.41 17.31 -9.39
CA PRO A 256 2.33 18.37 -10.38
C PRO A 256 3.49 19.37 -10.27
N SER A 257 3.95 19.85 -11.42
CA SER A 257 4.90 20.95 -11.57
C SER A 257 4.47 21.85 -12.74
N GLU A 258 5.17 22.96 -12.93
CA GLU A 258 4.99 23.85 -14.09
C GLU A 258 5.28 23.16 -15.44
N ASN A 259 6.11 22.11 -15.44
CA ASN A 259 6.48 21.35 -16.63
C ASN A 259 5.60 20.12 -16.86
N THR A 260 4.65 19.82 -15.97
CA THR A 260 3.76 18.68 -16.13
C THR A 260 2.94 18.84 -17.42
N PRO A 261 2.99 17.87 -18.36
CA PRO A 261 2.21 17.92 -19.58
C PRO A 261 0.73 18.02 -19.27
N LEU A 262 0.09 19.12 -19.66
CA LEU A 262 -1.35 19.26 -19.56
C LEU A 262 -2.02 18.39 -20.61
N ALA A 263 -3.12 17.73 -20.22
CA ALA A 263 -3.95 17.01 -21.17
C ALA A 263 -4.36 17.97 -22.30
N LYS A 264 -4.03 17.60 -23.55
CA LYS A 264 -4.45 18.35 -24.73
C LYS A 264 -5.97 18.47 -24.74
N LYS A 265 -6.49 19.65 -25.11
CA LYS A 265 -7.95 19.88 -25.19
C LYS A 265 -8.57 18.86 -26.14
N ARG A 266 -9.71 18.27 -25.75
CA ARG A 266 -10.45 17.33 -26.61
C ARG A 266 -10.72 18.00 -27.97
N GLY A 267 -10.29 17.35 -29.06
CA GLY A 267 -10.40 17.88 -30.43
C GLY A 267 -9.18 18.65 -30.95
N SER A 268 -8.08 18.76 -30.20
CA SER A 268 -6.82 19.37 -30.65
C SER A 268 -5.86 18.38 -31.34
N ALA A 269 -6.42 17.36 -32.00
CA ALA A 269 -5.63 16.42 -32.80
C ALA A 269 -5.33 17.08 -34.16
N ASP A 270 -4.05 17.33 -34.42
CA ASP A 270 -3.58 17.99 -35.65
C ASP A 270 -3.44 17.02 -36.85
N ALA A 271 -3.59 15.71 -36.61
CA ALA A 271 -3.47 14.67 -37.62
C ALA A 271 -4.49 13.54 -37.37
N SER A 272 -5.07 13.00 -38.45
CA SER A 272 -5.95 11.85 -38.39
C SER A 272 -5.13 10.56 -38.33
N LEU A 273 -5.56 9.58 -37.52
CA LEU A 273 -4.97 8.23 -37.51
C LEU A 273 -5.03 7.55 -38.89
N LYS A 274 -5.92 8.00 -39.78
CA LYS A 274 -6.01 7.52 -41.17
C LYS A 274 -4.88 8.02 -42.07
N ASP A 275 -4.15 9.07 -41.66
CA ASP A 275 -3.08 9.66 -42.47
C ASP A 275 -1.71 9.03 -42.11
N VAL A 276 -1.67 8.11 -41.14
CA VAL A 276 -0.46 7.52 -40.56
C VAL A 276 -0.48 5.97 -40.61
N LEU A 277 -1.58 5.36 -41.06
CA LEU A 277 -1.75 3.92 -41.29
C LEU A 277 -1.87 3.63 -42.78
#